data_AF-A0A822JJ13-F1
#
_entry.id   AF-A0A822JJ13-F1
#
_cell.length_a   1.000
_cell.length_b   1.000
_cell.length_c   1.000
_cell.angle_alpha   90.00
_cell.angle_beta   90.00
_cell.angle_gamma   90.00
#
_symmetry.space_group_name_H-M   'P 1'
#
loop_
_entity.id
_entity.type
_entity.pdbx_description
1 polymer ?
#
loop_
_entity_poly.entity_id
_entity_poly.type
_entity_poly.pdbx_seq_one_letter_code
_entity_poly.pdbx_strand_id
1 'polypeptide(L)'
;MAYKPQYYPGSTSVAKNRRKHMSDDVEKMRDISDEDLTALLGHRAPGSDYPSTHPPLSEIGEPACSVREVVEPTPGAAAGDRLRYVQWSDSMYNAPSVPYWRSYHAAINFRGVDPGTLSGRQVNEMRERDMEEYAKRQAETEMTDWGLAGMRGCTVHGHSLRLQEDGVMFDMLDRRRLEGGVIVSDKDQVGVPIDRKVNLGKPMSEAEAAKRTTFYRVDNVAFRSDKEVIEHVQKVWELRTKYGFVPKA
;
A
#
# COMPACT_ATOMS: atom_id res chain seq x y z
N MET A 1 -13.29 -4.58 -30.48
CA MET A 1 -11.89 -4.57 -29.99
C MET A 1 -11.93 -4.60 -28.47
N ALA A 2 -11.13 -5.45 -27.82
CA ALA A 2 -11.03 -5.45 -26.36
C ALA A 2 -10.30 -4.18 -25.89
N TYR A 3 -10.75 -3.59 -24.78
CA TYR A 3 -10.09 -2.42 -24.18
C TYR A 3 -8.79 -2.85 -23.50
N LYS A 4 -7.68 -2.17 -23.79
CA LYS A 4 -6.39 -2.36 -23.10
C LYS A 4 -6.12 -1.18 -22.16
N PRO A 5 -6.12 -1.38 -20.83
CA PRO A 5 -5.83 -0.30 -19.88
C PRO A 5 -4.44 0.28 -20.09
N GLN A 6 -4.35 1.62 -20.05
CA GLN A 6 -3.07 2.35 -20.14
C GLN A 6 -2.54 2.79 -18.76
N TYR A 7 -3.40 2.74 -17.73
CA TYR A 7 -3.16 3.09 -16.33
C TYR A 7 -2.76 4.55 -16.06
N TYR A 8 -1.60 5.01 -16.53
CA TYR A 8 -1.06 6.33 -16.19
C TYR A 8 -0.19 6.91 -17.32
N PRO A 9 -0.25 8.23 -17.61
CA PRO A 9 0.62 8.88 -18.61
C PRO A 9 2.09 8.95 -18.15
N GLY A 10 2.99 9.28 -19.06
CA GLY A 10 4.37 9.66 -18.77
C GLY A 10 5.41 8.71 -19.33
N SER A 11 6.58 9.25 -19.65
CA SER A 11 7.66 8.56 -20.37
C SER A 11 8.87 8.21 -19.50
N THR A 12 8.94 8.74 -18.27
CA THR A 12 10.05 8.51 -17.34
C THR A 12 10.00 7.14 -16.63
N SER A 13 11.07 6.77 -15.93
CA SER A 13 11.08 5.56 -15.07
C SER A 13 10.00 5.64 -13.98
N VAL A 14 9.82 6.81 -13.35
CA VAL A 14 8.78 7.04 -12.34
C VAL A 14 7.38 6.75 -12.90
N ALA A 15 7.05 7.27 -14.09
CA ALA A 15 5.77 6.99 -14.73
C ALA A 15 5.58 5.50 -15.09
N LYS A 16 6.66 4.83 -15.53
CA LYS A 16 6.64 3.38 -15.78
C LYS A 16 6.39 2.58 -14.51
N ASN A 17 7.03 2.93 -13.40
CA ASN A 17 6.83 2.28 -12.09
C ASN A 17 5.41 2.49 -11.58
N ARG A 18 4.81 3.67 -11.80
CA ARG A 18 3.40 3.92 -11.47
C ARG A 18 2.46 2.97 -12.20
N ARG A 19 2.66 2.78 -13.51
CA ARG A 19 1.90 1.80 -14.29
C ARG A 19 2.12 0.38 -13.78
N LYS A 20 3.38 0.01 -13.48
CA LYS A 20 3.76 -1.29 -12.91
C LYS A 20 3.03 -1.60 -11.61
N HIS A 21 2.97 -0.63 -10.69
CA HIS A 21 2.22 -0.73 -9.45
C HIS A 21 0.72 -0.83 -9.71
N MET A 22 0.15 0.00 -10.59
CA MET A 22 -1.28 -0.07 -10.90
C MET A 22 -1.69 -1.40 -11.53
N SER A 23 -0.84 -2.00 -12.35
CA SER A 23 -1.10 -3.26 -13.06
C SER A 23 -0.72 -4.53 -12.29
N ASP A 24 -0.25 -4.39 -11.04
CA ASP A 24 0.29 -5.48 -10.20
C ASP A 24 1.41 -6.31 -10.87
N ASP A 25 2.14 -5.70 -11.82
CA ASP A 25 3.31 -6.32 -12.45
C ASP A 25 4.55 -6.14 -11.55
N VAL A 26 4.42 -6.51 -10.28
CA VAL A 26 5.42 -6.23 -9.24
C VAL A 26 6.23 -7.48 -8.87
N GLU A 27 7.54 -7.29 -8.74
CA GLU A 27 8.52 -8.32 -8.41
C GLU A 27 8.41 -8.69 -6.93
N LYS A 28 8.40 -9.99 -6.62
CA LYS A 28 8.54 -10.50 -5.27
C LYS A 28 10.00 -10.41 -4.84
N MET A 29 10.27 -9.72 -3.74
CA MET A 29 11.62 -9.42 -3.22
C MET A 29 11.99 -10.22 -1.98
N ARG A 30 10.99 -10.75 -1.27
CA ARG A 30 11.15 -11.47 0.00
C ARG A 30 9.93 -12.34 0.30
N ASP A 31 10.05 -13.17 1.31
CA ASP A 31 8.95 -13.94 1.90
C ASP A 31 8.75 -13.53 3.35
N ILE A 32 7.50 -13.38 3.77
CA ILE A 32 7.11 -13.23 5.18
C ILE A 32 6.16 -14.39 5.53
N SER A 33 6.36 -15.06 6.66
CA SER A 33 5.41 -16.10 7.06
C SER A 33 4.05 -15.49 7.39
N ASP A 34 2.96 -16.25 7.20
CA ASP A 34 1.61 -15.76 7.52
C ASP A 34 1.47 -15.43 9.01
N GLU A 35 2.16 -16.20 9.86
CA GLU A 35 2.24 -15.92 11.29
C GLU A 35 2.99 -14.62 11.61
N ASP A 36 4.12 -14.36 10.95
CA ASP A 36 4.87 -13.12 11.16
C ASP A 36 4.08 -11.91 10.66
N LEU A 37 3.40 -12.04 9.52
CA LEU A 37 2.52 -10.99 9.02
C LEU A 37 1.38 -10.71 10.01
N THR A 38 0.73 -11.77 10.51
CA THR A 38 -0.32 -11.67 11.54
C THR A 38 0.20 -10.94 12.78
N ALA A 39 1.42 -11.29 13.24
CA ALA A 39 2.04 -10.65 14.39
C ALA A 39 2.32 -9.15 14.15
N LEU A 40 2.83 -8.78 12.97
CA LEU A 40 3.07 -7.38 12.62
C LEU A 40 1.77 -6.57 12.52
N LEU A 41 0.68 -7.19 12.05
CA LEU A 41 -0.62 -6.54 11.95
C LEU A 41 -1.26 -6.31 13.33
N GLY A 42 -1.03 -7.21 14.30
CA GLY A 42 -1.45 -7.01 15.70
C GLY A 42 -2.96 -7.02 15.90
N HIS A 43 -3.71 -7.81 15.12
CA HIS A 43 -5.19 -7.85 15.18
C HIS A 43 -5.76 -9.09 15.83
N ARG A 44 -5.00 -10.19 15.78
CA ARG A 44 -5.25 -11.48 16.42
C ARG A 44 -3.90 -12.17 16.65
N ALA A 45 -3.90 -13.26 17.41
CA ALA A 45 -2.71 -14.06 17.61
C ALA A 45 -2.39 -14.88 16.35
N PRO A 46 -1.11 -15.09 15.99
CA PRO A 46 -0.75 -16.01 14.93
C PRO A 46 -1.35 -17.41 15.14
N GLY A 47 -1.95 -17.98 14.08
CA GLY A 47 -2.59 -19.30 14.12
C GLY A 47 -4.00 -19.33 14.74
N SER A 48 -4.52 -18.21 15.25
CA SER A 48 -5.91 -18.16 15.73
C SER A 48 -6.90 -17.96 14.57
N ASP A 49 -8.11 -18.48 14.72
CA ASP A 49 -9.22 -18.24 13.79
C ASP A 49 -9.55 -16.75 13.62
N TYR A 50 -10.09 -16.39 12.46
CA TYR A 50 -10.57 -15.04 12.19
C TYR A 50 -11.82 -14.73 13.02
N PRO A 51 -11.82 -13.68 13.86
CA PRO A 51 -13.02 -13.30 14.59
C PRO A 51 -14.05 -12.64 13.66
N SER A 52 -15.33 -12.87 13.93
CA SER A 52 -16.44 -12.34 13.13
C SER A 52 -17.07 -11.08 13.75
N THR A 53 -17.65 -10.23 12.90
CA THR A 53 -18.49 -9.09 13.30
C THR A 53 -19.98 -9.34 13.07
N HIS A 54 -20.32 -10.35 12.27
CA HIS A 54 -21.67 -10.87 12.06
C HIS A 54 -21.57 -12.36 11.69
N PRO A 55 -22.66 -13.14 11.82
CA PRO A 55 -22.68 -14.52 11.35
C PRO A 55 -22.35 -14.63 9.84
N PRO A 56 -21.89 -15.80 9.35
CA PRO A 56 -21.68 -16.03 7.93
C PRO A 56 -22.91 -15.69 7.08
N LEU A 57 -22.70 -15.23 5.84
CA LEU A 57 -23.79 -14.85 4.94
C LEU A 57 -24.76 -16.01 4.66
N SER A 58 -24.24 -17.24 4.64
CA SER A 58 -25.03 -18.47 4.51
C SER A 58 -25.96 -18.75 5.70
N GLU A 59 -25.68 -18.19 6.87
CA GLU A 59 -26.47 -18.37 8.10
C GLU A 59 -27.49 -17.25 8.29
N ILE A 60 -27.06 -15.99 8.12
CA ILE A 60 -27.94 -14.82 8.33
C ILE A 60 -28.92 -14.61 7.17
N GLY A 61 -28.58 -15.09 5.97
CA GLY A 61 -29.31 -14.81 4.75
C GLY A 61 -29.19 -13.34 4.33
N GLU A 62 -29.52 -13.07 3.07
CA GLU A 62 -29.45 -11.72 2.52
C GLU A 62 -30.76 -11.33 1.83
N PRO A 63 -31.11 -10.03 1.80
CA PRO A 63 -32.26 -9.57 1.03
C PRO A 63 -32.12 -9.95 -0.44
N ALA A 64 -33.21 -10.44 -1.04
CA ALA A 64 -33.28 -10.69 -2.48
C ALA A 64 -33.08 -9.37 -3.25
N CYS A 65 -31.88 -9.19 -3.80
CA CYS A 65 -31.41 -7.96 -4.41
C CYS A 65 -30.49 -8.31 -5.58
N SER A 66 -30.86 -7.89 -6.78
CA SER A 66 -30.12 -8.22 -8.00
C SER A 66 -28.64 -7.88 -7.94
N VAL A 67 -28.26 -6.80 -7.23
CA VAL A 67 -26.84 -6.44 -7.04
C VAL A 67 -26.08 -7.47 -6.21
N ARG A 68 -26.69 -7.99 -5.13
CA ARG A 68 -26.06 -9.03 -4.29
C ARG A 68 -25.92 -10.35 -5.05
N GLU A 69 -26.86 -10.65 -5.93
CA GLU A 69 -26.83 -11.88 -6.74
C GLU A 69 -25.72 -11.86 -7.80
N VAL A 70 -25.41 -10.68 -8.38
CA VAL A 70 -24.36 -10.57 -9.42
C VAL A 70 -22.98 -10.18 -8.89
N VAL A 71 -22.88 -9.69 -7.65
CA VAL A 71 -21.60 -9.32 -7.01
C VAL A 71 -21.24 -10.37 -5.97
N GLU A 72 -20.30 -11.25 -6.32
CA GLU A 72 -19.81 -12.28 -5.42
C GLU A 72 -19.13 -11.66 -4.17
N PRO A 73 -19.47 -12.09 -2.94
CA PRO A 73 -18.78 -11.63 -1.75
C PRO A 73 -17.33 -12.13 -1.70
N THR A 74 -16.44 -11.38 -1.06
CA THR A 74 -15.09 -11.87 -0.77
C THR A 74 -15.14 -13.00 0.28
N PRO A 75 -14.09 -13.83 0.41
CA PRO A 75 -14.03 -14.84 1.45
C PRO A 75 -14.25 -14.28 2.86
N GLY A 76 -13.66 -13.12 3.18
CA GLY A 76 -13.86 -12.46 4.47
C GLY A 76 -15.27 -11.92 4.66
N ALA A 77 -15.93 -11.42 3.60
CA ALA A 77 -17.32 -10.98 3.67
C ALA A 77 -18.28 -12.16 3.90
N ALA A 78 -18.09 -13.27 3.17
CA ALA A 78 -18.89 -14.48 3.28
C ALA A 78 -18.81 -15.10 4.68
N ALA A 79 -17.62 -15.12 5.28
CA ALA A 79 -17.39 -15.62 6.63
C ALA A 79 -17.82 -14.64 7.74
N GLY A 80 -18.05 -13.38 7.41
CA GLY A 80 -18.42 -12.34 8.37
C GLY A 80 -17.25 -11.83 9.22
N ASP A 81 -16.02 -11.93 8.73
CA ASP A 81 -14.81 -11.42 9.39
C ASP A 81 -14.97 -9.94 9.77
N ARG A 82 -14.35 -9.50 10.87
CA ARG A 82 -14.30 -8.06 11.18
C ARG A 82 -13.56 -7.28 10.09
N LEU A 83 -13.85 -5.98 9.97
CA LEU A 83 -13.03 -5.06 9.19
C LEU A 83 -11.79 -4.66 10.02
N ARG A 84 -10.61 -4.84 9.44
CA ARG A 84 -9.30 -4.50 10.02
C ARG A 84 -8.45 -3.75 8.99
N TYR A 85 -7.22 -3.36 9.35
CA TYR A 85 -6.44 -2.46 8.52
C TYR A 85 -4.94 -2.76 8.47
N VAL A 86 -4.32 -2.40 7.35
CA VAL A 86 -2.86 -2.24 7.25
C VAL A 86 -2.57 -0.80 6.85
N GLN A 87 -1.58 -0.18 7.52
CA GLN A 87 -1.20 1.20 7.25
C GLN A 87 0.32 1.33 7.04
N TRP A 88 0.70 2.05 5.99
CA TRP A 88 2.08 2.29 5.57
C TRP A 88 2.45 3.76 5.71
N SER A 89 3.66 4.04 6.15
CA SER A 89 4.35 5.31 5.92
C SER A 89 5.48 5.07 4.92
N ASP A 90 5.61 5.94 3.93
CA ASP A 90 6.61 5.82 2.85
C ASP A 90 7.48 7.07 2.81
N SER A 91 8.80 6.93 2.92
CA SER A 91 9.74 8.04 2.86
C SER A 91 9.68 8.77 1.52
N MET A 92 9.69 10.10 1.57
CA MET A 92 9.85 10.95 0.38
C MET A 92 11.24 10.83 -0.26
N TYR A 93 12.19 10.14 0.38
CA TYR A 93 13.51 9.83 -0.16
C TYR A 93 13.48 8.50 -0.91
N ASN A 94 12.83 8.50 -2.08
CA ASN A 94 12.79 7.40 -3.05
C ASN A 94 12.23 6.07 -2.50
N ALA A 95 11.32 6.07 -1.51
CA ALA A 95 10.57 4.85 -1.22
C ALA A 95 9.88 4.32 -2.50
N PRO A 96 9.81 2.99 -2.72
CA PRO A 96 9.27 2.44 -3.97
C PRO A 96 7.83 2.89 -4.24
N SER A 97 6.97 2.82 -3.23
CA SER A 97 5.61 3.34 -3.27
C SER A 97 5.50 4.71 -2.59
N VAL A 98 4.54 5.52 -3.05
CA VAL A 98 4.03 6.69 -2.30
C VAL A 98 2.49 6.62 -2.24
N PRO A 99 1.83 7.36 -1.32
CA PRO A 99 0.47 7.04 -0.87
C PRO A 99 -0.58 6.80 -1.97
N TYR A 100 -0.71 7.68 -2.96
CA TYR A 100 -1.71 7.49 -4.03
C TYR A 100 -1.54 6.19 -4.81
N TRP A 101 -0.30 5.69 -5.00
CA TRP A 101 -0.04 4.49 -5.79
C TRP A 101 -0.36 3.20 -5.04
N ARG A 102 -0.24 3.19 -3.71
CA ARG A 102 -0.74 2.07 -2.89
C ARG A 102 -2.28 1.98 -2.98
N SER A 103 -2.95 3.13 -2.96
CA SER A 103 -4.41 3.19 -3.09
C SER A 103 -4.90 2.77 -4.47
N TYR A 104 -4.21 3.17 -5.54
CA TYR A 104 -4.55 2.70 -6.89
C TYR A 104 -4.27 1.22 -7.07
N HIS A 105 -3.14 0.70 -6.56
CA HIS A 105 -2.87 -0.73 -6.59
C HIS A 105 -3.94 -1.53 -5.85
N ALA A 106 -4.33 -1.12 -4.65
CA ALA A 106 -5.41 -1.75 -3.90
C ALA A 106 -6.74 -1.73 -4.69
N ALA A 107 -7.17 -0.56 -5.15
CA ALA A 107 -8.45 -0.38 -5.83
C ALA A 107 -8.55 -1.10 -7.18
N ILE A 108 -7.43 -1.36 -7.86
CA ILE A 108 -7.40 -2.03 -9.16
C ILE A 108 -7.31 -3.55 -9.00
N ASN A 109 -6.52 -4.04 -8.03
CA ASN A 109 -6.10 -5.44 -7.99
C ASN A 109 -6.76 -6.26 -6.87
N PHE A 110 -7.47 -5.62 -5.95
CA PHE A 110 -8.12 -6.28 -4.81
C PHE A 110 -9.60 -5.92 -4.74
N ARG A 111 -10.44 -6.89 -4.36
CA ARG A 111 -11.90 -6.73 -4.25
C ARG A 111 -12.28 -6.30 -2.83
N GLY A 112 -13.32 -5.47 -2.71
CA GLY A 112 -13.89 -5.11 -1.39
C GLY A 112 -12.93 -4.30 -0.51
N VAL A 113 -12.20 -3.36 -1.10
CA VAL A 113 -11.18 -2.52 -0.44
C VAL A 113 -11.70 -1.14 -0.06
N ASP A 114 -11.16 -0.57 1.01
CA ASP A 114 -11.37 0.84 1.41
C ASP A 114 -10.02 1.57 1.64
N PRO A 115 -9.40 2.14 0.58
CA PRO A 115 -8.11 2.83 0.67
C PRO A 115 -8.21 4.30 1.12
N GLY A 116 -7.50 4.67 2.19
CA GLY A 116 -7.29 6.05 2.64
C GLY A 116 -5.90 6.58 2.28
N THR A 117 -5.83 7.75 1.63
CA THR A 117 -4.57 8.37 1.19
C THR A 117 -4.28 9.68 1.94
N LEU A 118 -3.14 9.76 2.63
CA LEU A 118 -2.65 10.98 3.28
C LEU A 118 -1.18 11.19 2.91
N SER A 119 -0.59 12.33 3.28
CA SER A 119 0.83 12.59 3.02
C SER A 119 1.75 11.63 3.78
N GLY A 120 1.55 11.49 5.09
CA GLY A 120 2.42 10.70 5.97
C GLY A 120 1.97 9.26 6.21
N ARG A 121 0.81 8.86 5.69
CA ARG A 121 0.30 7.49 5.83
C ARG A 121 -0.66 7.12 4.70
N GLN A 122 -0.70 5.84 4.37
CA GLN A 122 -1.70 5.24 3.49
C GLN A 122 -2.27 4.01 4.18
N VAL A 123 -3.58 3.89 4.24
CA VAL A 123 -4.29 2.82 4.94
C VAL A 123 -5.22 2.08 3.99
N ASN A 124 -5.42 0.79 4.21
CA ASN A 124 -6.54 0.06 3.60
C ASN A 124 -7.30 -0.66 4.70
N GLU A 125 -8.62 -0.45 4.73
CA GLU A 125 -9.54 -1.23 5.55
C GLU A 125 -10.22 -2.29 4.67
N MET A 126 -10.20 -3.54 5.11
CA MET A 126 -10.83 -4.68 4.42
C MET A 126 -11.27 -5.73 5.45
N ARG A 127 -12.04 -6.73 5.03
CA ARG A 127 -12.33 -7.89 5.88
C ARG A 127 -11.02 -8.59 6.24
N GLU A 128 -10.87 -9.03 7.49
CA GLU A 128 -9.57 -9.35 8.09
C GLU A 128 -8.70 -10.27 7.22
N ARG A 129 -9.21 -11.43 6.75
CA ARG A 129 -8.42 -12.33 5.88
C ARG A 129 -8.06 -11.74 4.51
N ASP A 130 -8.97 -10.95 3.93
CA ASP A 130 -8.75 -10.32 2.63
C ASP A 130 -7.71 -9.19 2.75
N MET A 131 -7.69 -8.50 3.90
CA MET A 131 -6.67 -7.53 4.27
C MET A 131 -5.29 -8.19 4.40
N GLU A 132 -5.19 -9.40 4.96
CA GLU A 132 -3.92 -10.12 5.08
C GLU A 132 -3.33 -10.48 3.72
N GLU A 133 -4.16 -10.88 2.75
CA GLU A 133 -3.72 -11.12 1.37
C GLU A 133 -3.09 -9.86 0.75
N TYR A 134 -3.78 -8.72 0.88
CA TYR A 134 -3.27 -7.42 0.44
C TYR A 134 -1.97 -7.03 1.16
N ALA A 135 -1.94 -7.17 2.49
CA ALA A 135 -0.78 -6.81 3.31
C ALA A 135 0.43 -7.67 2.94
N LYS A 136 0.24 -8.97 2.69
CA LYS A 136 1.29 -9.89 2.25
C LYS A 136 1.86 -9.48 0.90
N ARG A 137 0.99 -9.19 -0.09
CA ARG A 137 1.42 -8.69 -1.41
C ARG A 137 2.27 -7.43 -1.28
N GLN A 138 1.86 -6.48 -0.45
CA GLN A 138 2.58 -5.23 -0.25
C GLN A 138 3.91 -5.44 0.51
N ALA A 139 3.96 -6.34 1.49
CA ALA A 139 5.14 -6.62 2.31
C ALA A 139 6.24 -7.38 1.53
N GLU A 140 5.84 -8.30 0.66
CA GLU A 140 6.75 -9.23 -0.04
C GLU A 140 7.31 -8.67 -1.35
N THR A 141 6.67 -7.66 -1.94
CA THR A 141 7.04 -7.16 -3.27
C THR A 141 7.93 -5.92 -3.24
N GLU A 142 8.39 -5.52 -4.42
CA GLU A 142 9.19 -4.31 -4.64
C GLU A 142 8.45 -3.02 -4.25
N MET A 143 7.13 -3.06 -4.05
CA MET A 143 6.34 -1.92 -3.61
C MET A 143 6.74 -1.40 -2.23
N THR A 144 7.44 -2.24 -1.43
CA THR A 144 7.87 -1.89 -0.08
C THR A 144 9.35 -2.20 0.10
N ASP A 145 10.10 -1.14 0.40
CA ASP A 145 11.41 -1.23 1.04
C ASP A 145 11.25 -1.01 2.54
N TRP A 146 11.61 -1.99 3.37
CA TRP A 146 11.38 -1.90 4.82
C TRP A 146 12.30 -0.89 5.54
N GLY A 147 13.36 -0.42 4.89
CA GLY A 147 14.18 0.69 5.39
C GLY A 147 13.49 2.05 5.20
N LEU A 148 12.98 2.29 3.99
CA LEU A 148 12.36 3.55 3.58
C LEU A 148 10.85 3.62 3.85
N ALA A 149 10.20 2.49 4.10
CA ALA A 149 8.80 2.41 4.51
C ALA A 149 8.67 1.83 5.93
N GLY A 150 7.46 1.86 6.47
CA GLY A 150 7.15 1.21 7.73
C GLY A 150 5.66 0.95 7.89
N MET A 151 5.31 -0.19 8.47
CA MET A 151 3.94 -0.50 8.86
C MET A 151 3.61 0.20 10.18
N ARG A 152 2.69 1.16 10.16
CA ARG A 152 2.45 2.11 11.27
C ARG A 152 0.98 2.48 11.38
N GLY A 153 0.25 1.89 12.32
CA GLY A 153 -1.16 2.20 12.61
C GLY A 153 -1.36 3.51 13.37
N CYS A 154 -0.39 3.90 14.19
CA CYS A 154 -0.36 5.16 14.93
C CYS A 154 1.03 5.80 14.90
N THR A 155 1.14 7.06 15.33
CA THR A 155 2.43 7.78 15.43
C THR A 155 3.26 7.65 14.13
N VAL A 156 2.66 8.09 13.03
CA VAL A 156 3.15 7.83 11.65
C VAL A 156 4.22 8.81 11.18
N HIS A 157 4.69 9.71 12.06
CA HIS A 157 5.66 10.74 11.69
C HIS A 157 6.96 10.11 11.14
N GLY A 158 7.46 10.62 10.01
CA GLY A 158 8.70 10.11 9.40
C GLY A 158 8.83 10.33 7.89
N HIS A 159 7.73 10.31 7.13
CA HIS A 159 7.79 10.36 5.65
C HIS A 159 8.59 11.55 5.07
N SER A 160 8.52 12.70 5.73
CA SER A 160 9.16 13.95 5.32
C SER A 160 10.39 14.31 6.15
N LEU A 161 10.82 13.42 7.05
CA LEU A 161 12.02 13.63 7.86
C LEU A 161 13.26 13.18 7.08
N ARG A 162 14.41 13.74 7.44
CA ARG A 162 15.69 13.20 7.01
C ARG A 162 15.77 11.73 7.41
N LEU A 163 16.39 10.93 6.55
CA LEU A 163 16.76 9.57 6.90
C LEU A 163 17.77 9.58 8.07
N GLN A 164 17.78 8.50 8.84
CA GLN A 164 18.79 8.25 9.85
C GLN A 164 20.15 7.97 9.19
N GLU A 165 21.24 7.96 9.97
CA GLU A 165 22.59 7.74 9.44
C GLU A 165 22.76 6.38 8.74
N ASP A 166 21.97 5.39 9.15
CA ASP A 166 21.90 4.05 8.55
C ASP A 166 20.93 3.94 7.35
N GLY A 167 20.34 5.07 6.94
CA GLY A 167 19.41 5.15 5.81
C GLY A 167 17.96 4.79 6.15
N VAL A 168 17.64 4.44 7.38
CA VAL A 168 16.28 4.04 7.79
C VAL A 168 15.40 5.28 8.01
N MET A 169 14.12 5.20 7.61
CA MET A 169 13.15 6.25 7.90
C MET A 169 12.79 6.26 9.39
N PHE A 170 12.92 7.43 10.02
CA PHE A 170 12.57 7.70 11.42
C PHE A 170 11.25 7.06 11.85
N ASP A 171 11.24 6.37 12.99
CA ASP A 171 10.06 5.87 13.69
C ASP A 171 10.11 6.28 15.16
N MET A 172 9.15 7.11 15.62
CA MET A 172 9.11 7.54 17.02
C MET A 172 8.88 6.37 17.99
N LEU A 173 8.17 5.32 17.58
CA LEU A 173 7.90 4.15 18.42
C LEU A 173 8.95 3.05 18.24
N ASP A 174 9.92 3.26 17.35
CA ASP A 174 11.01 2.34 17.08
C ASP A 174 10.52 0.90 16.89
N ARG A 175 9.53 0.71 15.99
CA ARG A 175 8.92 -0.59 15.70
C ARG A 175 9.79 -1.48 14.83
N ARG A 176 10.65 -0.85 14.02
CA ARG A 176 11.56 -1.53 13.10
C ARG A 176 12.84 -0.71 12.86
N ARG A 177 13.98 -1.38 12.81
CA ARG A 177 15.32 -0.79 12.71
C ARG A 177 16.29 -1.73 11.98
N LEU A 178 17.45 -1.20 11.58
CA LEU A 178 18.51 -2.00 10.99
C LEU A 178 19.28 -2.76 12.09
N GLU A 179 19.32 -4.09 12.00
CA GLU A 179 20.11 -4.95 12.88
C GLU A 179 20.88 -5.95 12.02
N GLY A 180 22.22 -5.98 12.12
CA GLY A 180 23.02 -6.95 11.37
C GLY A 180 22.88 -6.86 9.83
N GLY A 181 22.54 -5.68 9.31
CA GLY A 181 22.35 -5.44 7.87
C GLY A 181 20.98 -5.85 7.32
N VAL A 182 20.04 -6.27 8.17
CA VAL A 182 18.64 -6.52 7.81
C VAL A 182 17.71 -5.65 8.65
N ILE A 183 16.54 -5.33 8.11
CA ILE A 183 15.50 -4.65 8.87
C ILE A 183 14.81 -5.68 9.75
N VAL A 184 14.73 -5.41 11.04
CA VAL A 184 14.05 -6.25 12.02
C VAL A 184 12.94 -5.44 12.66
N SER A 185 11.78 -6.07 12.83
CA SER A 185 10.67 -5.52 13.61
C SER A 185 10.39 -6.39 14.83
N ASP A 186 10.22 -5.76 15.98
CA ASP A 186 9.94 -6.41 17.26
C ASP A 186 8.70 -5.81 17.95
N LYS A 187 7.92 -5.03 17.20
CA LYS A 187 6.62 -4.50 17.60
C LYS A 187 5.65 -4.59 16.44
N ASP A 188 4.37 -4.70 16.75
CA ASP A 188 3.30 -4.59 15.77
C ASP A 188 3.15 -3.15 15.23
N GLN A 189 2.24 -2.97 14.28
CA GLN A 189 2.02 -1.68 13.64
C GLN A 189 1.56 -0.57 14.61
N VAL A 190 1.04 -0.89 15.80
CA VAL A 190 0.64 0.09 16.83
C VAL A 190 1.66 0.24 17.97
N GLY A 191 2.78 -0.47 17.91
CA GLY A 191 3.90 -0.33 18.84
C GLY A 191 3.83 -1.28 20.05
N VAL A 192 2.97 -2.30 20.01
CA VAL A 192 2.95 -3.36 21.05
C VAL A 192 4.10 -4.33 20.74
N PRO A 193 4.95 -4.67 21.72
CA PRO A 193 5.99 -5.69 21.55
C PRO A 193 5.39 -7.01 21.08
N ILE A 194 6.02 -7.65 20.09
CA ILE A 194 5.68 -9.00 19.65
C ILE A 194 6.67 -10.01 20.25
N ASP A 195 6.21 -11.23 20.50
CA ASP A 195 6.98 -12.26 21.23
C ASP A 195 8.25 -12.73 20.49
N ARG A 196 8.40 -12.35 19.22
CA ARG A 196 9.55 -12.69 18.39
C ARG A 196 9.92 -11.56 17.44
N LYS A 197 11.20 -11.50 17.09
CA LYS A 197 11.72 -10.60 16.06
C LYS A 197 11.33 -11.11 14.66
N VAL A 198 10.76 -10.25 13.84
CA VAL A 198 10.44 -10.53 12.44
C VAL A 198 11.53 -9.94 11.56
N ASN A 199 12.16 -10.78 10.74
CA ASN A 199 13.16 -10.37 9.76
C ASN A 199 12.47 -9.92 8.47
N LEU A 200 12.64 -8.65 8.10
CA LEU A 200 12.02 -8.00 6.95
C LEU A 200 12.98 -7.91 5.75
N GLY A 201 14.15 -8.53 5.85
CA GLY A 201 15.16 -8.60 4.81
C GLY A 201 16.07 -7.37 4.74
N LYS A 202 16.93 -7.36 3.73
CA LYS A 202 17.87 -6.24 3.50
C LYS A 202 17.10 -5.04 2.93
N PRO A 203 17.42 -3.81 3.35
CA PRO A 203 16.90 -2.62 2.68
C PRO A 203 17.50 -2.51 1.27
N MET A 204 16.78 -1.86 0.36
CA MET A 204 17.29 -1.50 -0.96
C MET A 204 18.49 -0.55 -0.83
N SER A 205 19.44 -0.66 -1.75
CA SER A 205 20.45 0.40 -1.91
C SER A 205 19.78 1.67 -2.42
N GLU A 206 20.41 2.84 -2.18
CA GLU A 206 19.89 4.12 -2.68
C GLU A 206 19.69 4.12 -4.20
N ALA A 207 20.64 3.53 -4.94
CA ALA A 207 20.56 3.41 -6.40
C ALA A 207 19.39 2.53 -6.86
N GLU A 208 19.04 1.50 -6.08
CA GLU A 208 17.90 0.64 -6.40
C GLU A 208 16.58 1.31 -6.06
N ALA A 209 16.49 1.96 -4.89
CA ALA A 209 15.34 2.75 -4.48
C ALA A 209 15.04 3.86 -5.50
N ALA A 210 16.07 4.58 -5.98
CA ALA A 210 15.94 5.61 -7.00
C ALA A 210 15.40 5.08 -8.35
N LYS A 211 15.66 3.82 -8.70
CA LYS A 211 15.13 3.19 -9.91
C LYS A 211 13.68 2.72 -9.75
N ARG A 212 13.31 2.24 -8.56
CA ARG A 212 12.00 1.63 -8.29
C ARG A 212 10.95 2.61 -7.79
N THR A 213 11.35 3.79 -7.33
CA THR A 213 10.42 4.78 -6.80
C THR A 213 9.34 5.23 -7.79
N THR A 214 8.16 5.48 -7.25
CA THR A 214 7.02 6.15 -7.92
C THR A 214 6.96 7.65 -7.63
N PHE A 215 7.96 8.19 -6.92
CA PHE A 215 8.05 9.60 -6.54
C PHE A 215 8.98 10.38 -7.48
N TYR A 216 8.58 11.59 -7.85
CA TYR A 216 9.45 12.52 -8.58
C TYR A 216 10.25 13.37 -7.60
N ARG A 217 11.54 13.54 -7.84
CA ARG A 217 12.44 14.42 -7.09
C ARG A 217 13.49 15.05 -8.00
N VAL A 218 13.86 16.29 -7.71
CA VAL A 218 14.83 17.04 -8.54
C VAL A 218 16.23 16.40 -8.56
N ASP A 219 16.61 15.70 -7.50
CA ASP A 219 17.87 14.97 -7.34
C ASP A 219 17.81 13.51 -7.83
N ASN A 220 16.68 13.10 -8.44
CA ASN A 220 16.52 11.81 -9.13
C ASN A 220 15.87 12.04 -10.51
N VAL A 221 14.55 11.86 -10.62
CA VAL A 221 13.77 12.22 -11.81
C VAL A 221 12.89 13.41 -11.46
N ALA A 222 13.19 14.57 -12.04
CA ALA A 222 12.43 15.78 -11.78
C ALA A 222 11.03 15.68 -12.38
N PHE A 223 9.98 16.07 -11.64
CA PHE A 223 8.63 16.12 -12.20
C PHE A 223 8.56 17.00 -13.46
N ARG A 224 9.33 18.10 -13.47
CA ARG A 224 9.47 19.02 -14.62
C ARG A 224 9.94 18.35 -15.90
N SER A 225 10.68 17.23 -15.83
CA SER A 225 11.16 16.54 -17.04
C SER A 225 10.11 15.63 -17.68
N ASP A 226 9.04 15.24 -16.97
CA ASP A 226 7.97 14.41 -17.55
C ASP A 226 6.84 15.27 -18.13
N LYS A 227 7.09 15.82 -19.32
CA LYS A 227 6.17 16.73 -20.02
C LYS A 227 4.79 16.12 -20.27
N GLU A 228 4.73 14.82 -20.54
CA GLU A 228 3.47 14.12 -20.81
C GLU A 228 2.58 14.05 -19.57
N VAL A 229 3.16 13.83 -18.38
CA VAL A 229 2.39 13.90 -17.13
C VAL A 229 1.91 15.33 -16.85
N ILE A 230 2.75 16.34 -17.11
CA ILE A 230 2.37 17.75 -16.93
C ILE A 230 1.21 18.12 -17.86
N GLU A 231 1.29 17.74 -19.13
CA GLU A 231 0.24 17.96 -20.12
C GLU A 231 -1.07 17.29 -19.69
N HIS A 232 -0.99 16.04 -19.20
CA HIS A 232 -2.17 15.35 -18.67
C HIS A 232 -2.80 16.09 -17.49
N VAL A 233 -2.01 16.55 -16.52
CA VAL A 233 -2.50 17.32 -15.37
C VAL A 233 -3.18 18.62 -15.83
N GLN A 234 -2.54 19.35 -16.74
CA GLN A 234 -3.10 20.58 -17.32
C GLN A 234 -4.39 20.31 -18.08
N LYS A 235 -4.46 19.21 -18.84
CA LYS A 235 -5.65 18.82 -19.58
C LYS A 235 -6.81 18.50 -18.65
N VAL A 236 -6.57 17.72 -17.59
CA VAL A 236 -7.60 17.40 -16.59
C VAL A 236 -8.09 18.67 -15.90
N TRP A 237 -7.19 19.58 -15.52
CA TRP A 237 -7.55 20.87 -14.94
C TRP A 237 -8.41 21.71 -15.90
N GLU A 238 -8.00 21.83 -17.16
CA GLU A 238 -8.70 22.62 -18.17
C GLU A 238 -10.12 22.08 -18.40
N LEU A 239 -10.25 20.76 -18.61
CA LEU A 239 -11.54 20.12 -18.85
C LEU A 239 -12.48 20.25 -17.64
N ARG A 240 -11.98 20.02 -16.42
CA ARG A 240 -12.78 20.22 -15.20
C ARG A 240 -13.24 21.67 -15.03
N THR A 241 -12.38 22.63 -15.40
CA THR A 241 -12.72 24.06 -15.34
C THR A 241 -13.81 24.40 -16.35
N LYS A 242 -13.63 24.02 -17.62
CA LYS A 242 -14.59 24.29 -18.70
C LYS A 242 -15.95 23.64 -18.42
N TYR A 243 -15.94 22.35 -18.08
CA TYR A 243 -17.17 21.60 -17.86
C TYR A 243 -17.85 21.93 -16.53
N GLY A 244 -17.12 22.47 -15.56
CA GLY A 244 -17.69 23.06 -14.35
C GLY A 244 -18.45 24.37 -14.61
N PHE A 245 -18.01 25.17 -15.59
CA PHE A 245 -18.75 26.35 -16.04
C PHE A 245 -19.97 25.95 -16.88
N VAL A 246 -19.74 25.21 -17.97
CA VAL A 246 -20.80 24.64 -18.82
C VAL A 246 -20.32 23.29 -19.37
N PRO A 247 -21.03 22.17 -19.12
CA PRO A 247 -20.62 20.83 -19.55
C PRO A 247 -20.94 20.60 -21.04
N LYS A 248 -20.30 21.36 -21.92
CA LYS A 248 -20.40 21.25 -23.38
C LYS A 248 -18.99 21.18 -23.99
N ALA A 249 -18.87 20.39 -25.06
CA ALA A 249 -17.62 20.18 -25.79
C ALA A 249 -17.11 21.46 -26.45
#